data_AF-F4RZU5-F1
#
_entry.id   AF-F4RZU5-F1
#
_cell.length_a   1.000
_cell.length_b   1.000
_cell.length_c   1.000
_cell.angle_alpha   90.00
_cell.angle_beta   90.00
_cell.angle_gamma   90.00
#
_symmetry.space_group_name_H-M   'P 1'
#
loop_
_entity.id
_entity.type
_entity.pdbx_description
1 polymer ?
#
loop_
_entity_poly.entity_id
_entity_poly.type
_entity_poly.pdbx_seq_one_letter_code
_entity_poly.pdbx_strand_id
1 'polypeptide(L)' 'VKSYSWLCMECRRCSSCDEKGDDGDMLFCDTCDRGWHGRCLNPPLKSVPKGQF' A
#
# COMPACT_ATOMS: atom_id res chain seq x y z
N VAL A 1 15.01 18.42 11.03
CA VAL A 1 14.02 17.32 11.19
C VAL A 1 13.41 17.04 9.83
N LYS A 2 13.64 15.87 9.22
CA LYS A 2 13.00 15.55 7.94
C LYS A 2 11.53 15.26 8.24
N SER A 3 10.64 16.14 7.79
CA SER A 3 9.20 16.03 7.95
C SER A 3 8.70 14.87 7.09
N TYR A 4 8.70 13.65 7.62
CA TYR A 4 8.02 12.54 6.96
C TYR A 4 6.53 12.70 7.20
N SER A 5 5.76 12.94 6.13
CA SER A 5 4.31 13.07 6.16
C SER A 5 3.67 11.73 6.52
N TRP A 6 3.62 11.41 7.81
CA TRP A 6 2.96 10.22 8.31
C TRP A 6 1.45 10.36 8.05
N LEU A 7 0.97 9.62 7.06
CA LEU A 7 -0.45 9.49 6.79
C LEU A 7 -1.01 8.39 7.70
N CYS A 8 -2.11 8.69 8.40
CA CYS A 8 -2.81 7.71 9.22
C CYS A 8 -3.19 6.46 8.39
N MET A 9 -3.39 5.29 9.02
CA MET A 9 -3.77 4.07 8.29
C MET A 9 -5.09 4.26 7.50
N GLU A 10 -5.98 5.13 7.98
CA GLU A 10 -7.23 5.52 7.31
C GLU A 10 -7.09 6.68 6.31
N CYS A 11 -5.89 7.23 6.16
CA CYS A 11 -5.57 8.33 5.25
C CYS A 11 -4.68 7.86 4.09
N ARG A 12 -4.16 6.64 4.20
CA ARG A 12 -3.18 6.06 3.28
C ARG A 12 -3.87 5.70 1.98
N ARG A 13 -3.33 6.21 0.87
CA ARG A 13 -3.85 6.00 -0.48
C ARG A 13 -2.84 5.21 -1.31
N CYS A 14 -3.33 4.53 -2.34
CA CYS A 14 -2.47 3.86 -3.29
C CYS A 14 -1.59 4.89 -4.02
N SER A 15 -0.26 4.77 -3.94
CA SER A 15 0.65 5.71 -4.63
C SER A 15 0.63 5.61 -6.15
N SER A 16 -0.10 4.63 -6.72
CA SER A 16 -0.22 4.41 -8.16
C SER A 16 -1.53 4.98 -8.73
N CYS A 17 -2.66 4.84 -8.02
CA CYS A 17 -3.96 5.35 -8.49
C CYS A 17 -4.57 6.46 -7.63
N ASP A 18 -3.91 6.84 -6.52
CA ASP A 18 -4.38 7.84 -5.53
C ASP A 18 -5.76 7.55 -4.91
N GLU A 19 -6.25 6.32 -5.03
CA GLU A 19 -7.54 5.90 -4.48
C GLU A 19 -7.39 5.06 -3.22
N LYS A 20 -8.49 5.05 -2.44
CA LYS A 20 -8.65 4.28 -1.20
C LYS A 20 -9.69 3.15 -1.29
N GLY A 21 -10.30 2.98 -2.45
CA GLY A 21 -11.55 2.21 -2.62
C GLY A 21 -11.45 0.70 -2.40
N ASP A 22 -10.25 0.11 -2.40
CA ASP A 22 -10.02 -1.33 -2.18
C ASP A 22 -9.02 -1.55 -1.03
N ASP A 23 -9.40 -1.18 0.19
CA ASP A 23 -8.59 -1.42 1.40
C ASP A 23 -8.27 -2.93 1.61
N GLY A 24 -9.07 -3.85 1.04
CA GLY A 24 -8.90 -5.30 1.19
C GLY A 24 -7.68 -5.91 0.50
N ASP A 25 -7.15 -5.26 -0.55
CA ASP A 25 -5.96 -5.68 -1.29
C ASP A 25 -4.85 -4.60 -1.26
N MET A 26 -4.95 -3.66 -0.31
CA MET A 26 -3.94 -2.62 -0.13
C MET A 26 -2.77 -3.12 0.70
N LEU A 27 -1.58 -3.12 0.09
CA LEU A 27 -0.31 -3.48 0.69
C LEU A 27 0.39 -2.23 1.22
N PHE A 28 0.95 -2.34 2.43
CA PHE A 28 1.77 -1.29 3.03
C PHE A 28 3.22 -1.75 3.10
N CYS A 29 4.15 -0.85 2.78
CA CYS A 29 5.58 -1.14 2.96
C CYS A 29 6.04 -0.69 4.34
N ASP A 30 6.56 -1.61 5.15
CA ASP A 30 7.08 -1.34 6.50
C ASP A 30 8.28 -0.37 6.52
N THR A 31 8.99 -0.23 5.39
CA THR A 31 10.16 0.64 5.28
C THR A 31 9.81 2.07 4.90
N CYS A 32 8.73 2.28 4.13
CA CYS A 32 8.42 3.61 3.60
C CYS A 32 6.98 4.08 3.84
N ASP A 33 6.18 3.30 4.56
CA ASP A 33 4.80 3.65 4.96
C ASP A 33 3.87 3.97 3.78
N ARG A 34 4.25 3.63 2.54
CA ARG A 34 3.40 3.84 1.36
C ARG A 34 2.46 2.66 1.16
N GLY A 35 1.26 2.97 0.69
CA GLY A 35 0.24 2.00 0.30
C GLY A 35 0.21 1.78 -1.21
N TRP A 36 -0.01 0.55 -1.64
CA TRP A 36 -0.29 0.19 -3.04
C TRP A 36 -1.31 -0.93 -3.10
N HIS A 37 -2.27 -0.85 -4.03
CA HIS A 37 -3.10 -2.02 -4.32
C HIS A 37 -2.27 -3.10 -5.00
N GLY A 38 -2.52 -4.38 -4.69
CA GLY A 38 -1.88 -5.51 -5.37
C GLY A 38 -2.00 -5.43 -6.90
N ARG A 39 -3.16 -4.98 -7.40
CA ARG A 39 -3.44 -4.76 -8.83
C ARG A 39 -2.71 -3.57 -9.46
N CYS A 40 -2.25 -2.61 -8.66
CA CYS A 40 -1.57 -1.40 -9.13
C CYS A 40 -0.05 -1.57 -9.22
N LEU A 41 0.48 -2.72 -8.79
CA LEU A 41 1.88 -3.10 -8.93
C LEU A 41 2.15 -3.59 -10.37
N ASN A 42 3.40 -3.49 -10.80
CA ASN A 42 3.86 -4.02 -12.09
C ASN A 42 5.05 -4.97 -11.86
N PRO A 43 4.86 -6.31 -11.97
CA PRO A 43 3.62 -7.01 -12.35
C PRO A 43 2.54 -6.96 -11.26
N PRO A 44 1.25 -7.06 -11.62
CA PRO A 44 0.16 -7.05 -10.65
C PRO A 44 0.22 -8.29 -9.75
N LEU A 45 0.15 -8.10 -8.44
CA LEU A 45 -0.02 -9.18 -7.48
C LEU A 45 -1.45 -9.71 -7.59
N LYS A 46 -1.60 -10.95 -8.05
CA LYS A 46 -2.91 -11.64 -8.15
C LYS A 46 -3.48 -12.02 -6.78
N SER A 47 -2.63 -12.16 -5.79
CA SER A 47 -2.99 -12.44 -4.40
C SER A 47 -1.85 -12.00 -3.50
N VAL A 48 -2.17 -11.47 -2.32
CA VAL A 48 -1.17 -11.25 -1.27
C VAL A 48 -0.57 -12.62 -0.94
N PRO A 49 0.75 -12.85 -1.13
CA PRO A 49 1.35 -14.11 -0.76
C PRO A 49 1.13 -14.31 0.73
N LYS A 50 0.46 -15.41 1.10
CA LYS A 50 0.39 -15.83 2.50
C LYS A 50 1.83 -16.00 2.95
N GLY A 51 2.25 -15.20 3.92
CA GLY A 51 3.62 -15.23 4.44
C GLY A 51 4.04 -16.68 4.66
N GLN A 52 5.15 -17.08 4.03
CA GLN A 52 5.78 -18.35 4.34
C GLN A 52 6.42 -18.15 5.72
N PHE A 53 5.79 -18.71 6.75
CA PHE A 53 6.43 -18.88 8.05
C PHE A 53 7.65 -19.79 7.90
#